data_AF-Q1PQ58-F1
#
_entry.id   AF-Q1PQ58-F1
#
_cell.length_a   1.000
_cell.length_b   1.000
_cell.length_c   1.000
_cell.angle_alpha   90.00
_cell.angle_beta   90.00
_cell.angle_gamma   90.00
#
_symmetry.space_group_name_H-M   'P 1'
#
loop_
_entity.id
_entity.type
_entity.pdbx_description
1 polymer ?
#
loop_
_entity_poly.entity_id
_entity_poly.type
_entity_poly.pdbx_seq_one_letter_code
_entity_poly.pdbx_strand_id
1 'polypeptide(L)'
;QAQLTWAYQGIRQHCDIVSSQQSAKPQMISALTVIAKHTSYLCSICRQASMNTSNPVAKNEFIVLAKQVATATSDLVQAIKAIEEQPQGGSRERLVEPLLEAVKAVRQYASSPEFISIPAKISAEGRKAQEPVIQAGRGVIDGVVEMVKAAKSLALSPDNPPVWQQLSMHSTPVSESVKRLVDNIRDKAPGQAQCEQVLHTLGTCTRELDSCALAVNAQGLSQRRDNNLHGFSGQTLNSAAELVDKLEPIRVAGKNNAEQLGHAVGEISRYVVPMVNGAIGACTHIVHSQQQMSLINQTRSVVESAITLVQSAKDSAGNPRATHAHPRLDEAI
;
A
#
# COMPACT_ATOMS: atom_id res chain seq x y z
N GLN A 1 18.75 -4.31 -6.09
CA GLN A 1 19.23 -4.53 -7.48
C GLN A 1 19.30 -3.25 -8.30
N ALA A 2 18.21 -2.58 -8.63
CA ALA A 2 18.25 -1.35 -9.46
C ALA A 2 19.17 -0.24 -8.88
N GLN A 3 19.07 0.02 -7.57
CA GLN A 3 19.92 0.98 -6.86
C GLN A 3 21.42 0.61 -6.87
N LEU A 4 21.74 -0.69 -6.75
CA LEU A 4 23.10 -1.22 -6.84
C LEU A 4 23.68 -1.01 -8.24
N THR A 5 22.90 -1.30 -9.28
CA THR A 5 23.32 -1.09 -10.67
C THR A 5 23.56 0.39 -10.96
N TRP A 6 22.68 1.28 -10.49
CA TRP A 6 22.84 2.74 -10.65
C TRP A 6 24.11 3.25 -9.95
N ALA A 7 24.35 2.84 -8.70
CA ALA A 7 25.55 3.25 -7.98
C ALA A 7 26.84 2.73 -8.64
N TYR A 8 26.83 1.49 -9.14
CA TYR A 8 27.95 0.92 -9.88
C TYR A 8 28.26 1.68 -11.18
N GLN A 9 27.23 2.00 -11.97
CA GLN A 9 27.38 2.78 -13.20
C GLN A 9 27.93 4.18 -12.91
N GLY A 10 27.40 4.83 -11.86
CA GLY A 10 27.90 6.13 -11.40
C GLY A 10 29.37 6.10 -11.02
N ILE A 11 29.81 5.11 -10.25
CA ILE A 11 31.24 4.96 -9.87
C ILE A 11 32.10 4.74 -11.11
N ARG A 12 31.71 3.79 -11.98
CA ARG A 12 32.49 3.46 -13.18
C ARG A 12 32.70 4.68 -14.09
N GLN A 13 31.64 5.41 -14.39
CA GLN A 13 31.71 6.60 -15.25
C GLN A 13 32.65 7.67 -14.68
N HIS A 14 32.67 7.86 -13.36
CA HIS A 14 33.53 8.87 -12.73
C HIS A 14 34.96 8.36 -12.52
N CYS A 15 35.15 7.05 -12.37
CA CYS A 15 36.48 6.44 -12.42
C CYS A 15 37.14 6.64 -13.80
N ASP A 16 36.39 6.62 -14.89
CA ASP A 16 36.91 6.91 -16.23
C ASP A 16 37.44 8.36 -16.33
N ILE A 17 36.74 9.32 -15.71
CA ILE A 17 37.19 10.72 -15.61
C ILE A 17 38.48 10.84 -14.79
N VAL A 18 38.57 10.13 -13.66
CA VAL A 18 39.75 10.14 -12.81
C VAL A 18 40.97 9.48 -13.49
N SER A 19 40.72 8.45 -14.31
CA SER A 19 41.76 7.71 -15.02
C SER A 19 42.33 8.45 -16.22
N SER A 20 41.57 9.41 -16.77
CA SER A 20 42.00 10.21 -17.92
C SER A 20 43.17 11.13 -17.56
N GLN A 21 44.23 11.08 -18.38
CA GLN A 21 45.37 12.00 -18.25
C GLN A 21 45.02 13.44 -18.65
N GLN A 22 43.93 13.65 -19.40
CA GLN A 22 43.50 14.97 -19.89
C GLN A 22 42.61 15.73 -18.90
N SER A 23 42.19 15.09 -17.80
CA SER A 23 41.24 15.68 -16.86
C SER A 23 41.86 16.78 -16.02
N ALA A 24 41.22 17.95 -16.02
CA ALA A 24 41.63 19.10 -15.22
C ALA A 24 41.35 18.87 -13.73
N LYS A 25 42.15 19.50 -12.86
CA LYS A 25 42.00 19.45 -11.38
C LYS A 25 40.55 19.59 -10.87
N PRO A 26 39.75 20.60 -11.28
CA PRO A 26 38.38 20.73 -10.79
C PRO A 26 37.46 19.56 -11.22
N GLN A 27 37.70 18.96 -12.39
CA GLN A 27 36.93 17.82 -12.88
C GLN A 27 37.25 16.56 -12.06
N MET A 28 38.51 16.34 -11.70
CA MET A 28 38.92 15.20 -10.85
C MET A 28 38.32 15.29 -9.44
N ILE A 29 38.37 16.48 -8.81
CA ILE A 29 37.79 16.69 -7.47
C ILE A 29 36.27 16.48 -7.48
N SER A 30 35.59 16.98 -8.51
CA SER A 30 34.15 16.74 -8.71
C SER A 30 33.86 15.25 -8.87
N ALA A 31 34.63 14.55 -9.71
CA ALA A 31 34.48 13.12 -9.92
C ALA A 31 34.70 12.31 -8.63
N LEU A 32 35.74 12.63 -7.85
CA LEU A 32 36.00 12.00 -6.56
C LEU A 32 34.87 12.21 -5.56
N THR A 33 34.29 13.41 -5.53
CA THR A 33 33.15 13.71 -4.66
C THR A 33 31.94 12.83 -4.99
N VAL A 34 31.67 12.65 -6.29
CA VAL A 34 30.59 11.78 -6.77
C VAL A 34 30.89 10.31 -6.47
N ILE A 35 32.13 9.84 -6.70
CA ILE A 35 32.57 8.48 -6.34
C ILE A 35 32.37 8.23 -4.84
N ALA A 36 32.83 9.15 -3.98
CA ALA A 36 32.68 9.04 -2.52
C ALA A 36 31.21 8.96 -2.09
N LYS A 37 30.33 9.72 -2.75
CA LYS A 37 28.87 9.67 -2.51
C LYS A 37 28.29 8.30 -2.88
N HIS A 38 28.60 7.78 -4.06
CA HIS A 38 28.06 6.49 -4.50
C HIS A 38 28.62 5.30 -3.70
N THR A 39 29.90 5.33 -3.35
CA THR A 39 30.54 4.28 -2.53
C THR A 39 30.00 4.28 -1.10
N SER A 40 29.77 5.46 -0.50
CA SER A 40 29.09 5.59 0.79
C SER A 40 27.67 5.01 0.74
N TYR A 41 26.94 5.29 -0.34
CA TYR A 41 25.60 4.73 -0.56
C TYR A 41 25.63 3.19 -0.70
N LEU A 42 26.60 2.63 -1.43
CA LEU A 42 26.79 1.18 -1.52
C LEU A 42 27.11 0.54 -0.16
N CYS A 43 27.96 1.17 0.65
CA CYS A 43 28.26 0.71 2.00
C CYS A 43 26.99 0.69 2.87
N SER A 44 26.13 1.71 2.75
CA SER A 44 24.83 1.75 3.43
C SER A 44 23.91 0.60 2.99
N ILE A 45 23.84 0.29 1.69
CA ILE A 45 23.06 -0.84 1.17
C ILE A 45 23.58 -2.16 1.75
N CYS A 46 24.89 -2.38 1.74
CA CYS A 46 25.51 -3.60 2.29
C CYS A 46 25.23 -3.72 3.80
N ARG A 47 25.28 -2.61 4.55
CA ARG A 47 24.93 -2.59 5.97
C ARG A 47 23.46 -2.93 6.22
N GLN A 48 22.54 -2.41 5.40
CA GLN A 48 21.12 -2.75 5.51
C GLN A 48 20.88 -4.22 5.18
N ALA A 49 21.54 -4.76 4.14
CA ALA A 49 21.46 -6.17 3.80
C ALA A 49 21.98 -7.08 4.92
N SER A 50 23.07 -6.68 5.60
CA SER A 50 23.64 -7.44 6.73
C SER A 50 22.75 -7.42 7.98
N MET A 51 21.94 -6.38 8.18
CA MET A 51 20.96 -6.31 9.27
C MET A 51 19.69 -7.12 8.99
N ASN A 52 19.32 -7.27 7.72
CA ASN A 52 18.07 -7.93 7.32
C ASN A 52 18.25 -9.42 6.98
N THR A 53 19.48 -9.91 6.86
CA THR A 53 19.76 -11.34 6.63
C THR A 53 19.80 -12.13 7.94
N SER A 54 19.18 -13.30 7.95
CA SER A 54 19.30 -14.28 9.04
C SER A 54 20.53 -15.19 8.89
N ASN A 55 21.20 -15.19 7.73
CA ASN A 55 22.37 -16.00 7.46
C ASN A 55 23.64 -15.31 8.00
N PRO A 56 24.34 -15.90 9.01
CA PRO A 56 25.52 -15.29 9.62
C PRO A 56 26.72 -15.16 8.66
N VAL A 57 26.85 -16.07 7.69
CA VAL A 57 27.91 -16.01 6.68
C VAL A 57 27.66 -14.82 5.76
N ALA A 58 26.43 -14.68 5.26
CA ALA A 58 26.05 -13.56 4.40
C ALA A 58 26.17 -12.21 5.11
N LYS A 59 25.80 -12.16 6.38
CA LYS A 59 25.98 -10.97 7.22
C LYS A 59 27.45 -10.53 7.26
N ASN A 60 28.36 -11.47 7.54
CA ASN A 60 29.80 -11.18 7.60
C ASN A 60 30.34 -10.76 6.22
N GLU A 61 29.93 -11.44 5.15
CA GLU A 61 30.38 -11.12 3.80
C GLU A 61 29.98 -9.70 3.38
N PHE A 62 28.73 -9.28 3.62
CA PHE A 62 28.29 -7.90 3.35
C PHE A 62 29.10 -6.85 4.13
N ILE A 63 29.50 -7.16 5.38
CA ILE A 63 30.33 -6.27 6.20
C ILE A 63 31.74 -6.15 5.62
N VAL A 64 32.34 -7.28 5.22
CA VAL A 64 33.67 -7.33 4.60
C VAL A 64 33.68 -6.56 3.29
N LEU A 65 32.72 -6.80 2.40
CA LEU A 65 32.59 -6.11 1.12
C LEU A 65 32.41 -4.60 1.29
N ALA A 66 31.57 -4.16 2.25
CA ALA A 66 31.42 -2.74 2.57
C ALA A 66 32.74 -2.11 3.04
N LYS A 67 33.49 -2.82 3.90
CA LYS A 67 34.80 -2.35 4.39
C LYS A 67 35.82 -2.25 3.25
N GLN A 68 35.83 -3.22 2.33
CA GLN A 68 36.71 -3.19 1.15
C GLN A 68 36.42 -1.98 0.26
N VAL A 69 35.14 -1.69 -0.03
CA VAL A 69 34.75 -0.51 -0.80
C VAL A 69 35.17 0.78 -0.09
N ALA A 70 34.91 0.91 1.21
CA ALA A 70 35.29 2.09 1.98
C ALA A 70 36.81 2.32 1.99
N THR A 71 37.58 1.24 2.16
CA THR A 71 39.06 1.27 2.16
C THR A 71 39.57 1.69 0.78
N ALA A 72 39.15 1.01 -0.28
CA ALA A 72 39.56 1.34 -1.65
C ALA A 72 39.17 2.77 -2.07
N THR A 73 38.05 3.29 -1.57
CA THR A 73 37.65 4.69 -1.79
C THR A 73 38.59 5.66 -1.08
N SER A 74 38.96 5.38 0.18
CA SER A 74 39.89 6.21 0.94
C SER A 74 41.27 6.23 0.29
N ASP A 75 41.77 5.06 -0.10
CA ASP A 75 43.07 4.89 -0.74
C ASP A 75 43.13 5.64 -2.07
N LEU A 76 42.07 5.59 -2.88
CA LEU A 76 41.96 6.36 -4.12
C LEU A 76 42.03 7.88 -3.87
N VAL A 77 41.30 8.37 -2.88
CA VAL A 77 41.31 9.80 -2.51
C VAL A 77 42.69 10.24 -2.03
N GLN A 78 43.37 9.41 -1.23
CA GLN A 78 44.72 9.69 -0.75
C GLN A 78 45.75 9.66 -1.88
N ALA A 79 45.68 8.67 -2.78
CA ALA A 79 46.59 8.55 -3.92
C ALA A 79 46.47 9.74 -4.88
N ILE A 80 45.26 10.23 -5.13
CA ILE A 80 45.07 11.39 -6.01
C ILE A 80 45.59 12.66 -5.35
N LYS A 81 45.35 12.85 -4.04
CA LYS A 81 45.95 13.97 -3.29
C LYS A 81 47.48 13.95 -3.33
N ALA A 82 48.10 12.77 -3.19
CA ALA A 82 49.55 12.63 -3.26
C ALA A 82 50.10 12.97 -4.66
N ILE A 83 49.40 12.61 -5.73
CA ILE A 83 49.76 13.00 -7.11
C ILE A 83 49.65 14.51 -7.32
N GLU A 84 48.72 15.18 -6.63
CA GLU A 84 48.64 16.65 -6.65
C GLU A 84 49.87 17.31 -5.98
N GLU A 85 50.45 16.69 -4.96
CA GLU A 85 51.61 17.21 -4.23
C GLU A 85 52.95 16.85 -4.90
N GLN A 86 53.05 15.68 -5.52
CA GLN A 86 54.23 15.23 -6.25
C GLN A 86 53.81 14.49 -7.55
N PRO A 87 53.93 15.12 -8.74
CA PRO A 87 53.56 14.50 -10.00
C PRO A 87 54.58 13.43 -10.43
N GLN A 88 54.52 12.26 -9.79
CA GLN A 88 55.24 11.06 -10.21
C GLN A 88 54.47 10.37 -11.35
N GLY A 89 55.19 9.90 -12.38
CA GLY A 89 54.66 9.38 -13.64
C GLY A 89 54.00 7.99 -13.57
N GLY A 90 53.07 7.78 -12.64
CA GLY A 90 52.26 6.56 -12.54
C GLY A 90 51.01 6.62 -13.43
N SER A 91 50.58 5.47 -13.97
CA SER A 91 49.31 5.38 -14.69
C SER A 91 48.13 5.53 -13.73
N ARG A 92 47.32 6.59 -13.91
CA ARG A 92 46.12 6.88 -13.11
C ARG A 92 45.07 5.78 -13.20
N GLU A 93 45.07 5.00 -14.29
CA GLU A 93 44.17 3.84 -14.48
C GLU A 93 44.36 2.79 -13.38
N ARG A 94 45.60 2.58 -12.93
CA ARG A 94 45.90 1.60 -11.86
C ARG A 94 45.37 2.02 -10.49
N LEU A 95 45.05 3.30 -10.30
CA LEU A 95 44.56 3.82 -9.02
C LEU A 95 43.09 3.47 -8.80
N VAL A 96 42.29 3.42 -9.88
CA VAL A 96 40.85 3.15 -9.78
C VAL A 96 40.51 1.66 -9.77
N GLU A 97 41.42 0.81 -10.24
CA GLU A 97 41.21 -0.63 -10.39
C GLU A 97 40.80 -1.33 -9.09
N PRO A 98 41.44 -1.09 -7.91
CA PRO A 98 41.02 -1.71 -6.66
C PRO A 98 39.59 -1.34 -6.25
N LEU A 99 39.17 -0.09 -6.49
CA LEU A 99 37.82 0.35 -6.20
C LEU A 99 36.81 -0.32 -7.14
N LEU A 100 37.11 -0.39 -8.44
CA LEU A 100 36.24 -1.04 -9.40
C LEU A 100 36.07 -2.53 -9.08
N GLU A 101 37.13 -3.23 -8.69
CA GLU A 101 37.05 -4.63 -8.26
C GLU A 101 36.22 -4.82 -6.98
N ALA A 102 36.44 -3.98 -5.95
CA ALA A 102 35.64 -4.05 -4.73
C ALA A 102 34.14 -3.82 -5.00
N VAL A 103 33.80 -2.87 -5.87
CA VAL A 103 32.40 -2.61 -6.23
C VAL A 103 31.82 -3.72 -7.11
N LYS A 104 32.61 -4.31 -8.02
CA LYS A 104 32.19 -5.49 -8.80
C LYS A 104 31.89 -6.68 -7.88
N ALA A 105 32.72 -6.92 -6.87
CA ALA A 105 32.51 -7.98 -5.88
C ALA A 105 31.18 -7.79 -5.12
N VAL A 106 30.90 -6.57 -4.64
CA VAL A 106 29.59 -6.23 -4.04
C VAL A 106 28.44 -6.54 -4.98
N ARG A 107 28.54 -6.12 -6.25
CA ARG A 107 27.49 -6.34 -7.24
C ARG A 107 27.28 -7.83 -7.51
N GLN A 108 28.34 -8.60 -7.67
CA GLN A 108 28.27 -10.04 -7.92
C GLN A 108 27.64 -10.75 -6.73
N TYR A 109 28.11 -10.48 -5.52
CA TYR A 109 27.57 -11.07 -4.31
C TYR A 109 26.10 -10.72 -4.10
N ALA A 110 25.74 -9.44 -4.24
CA ALA A 110 24.37 -8.99 -4.12
C ALA A 110 23.46 -9.54 -5.24
N SER A 111 24.00 -9.95 -6.39
CA SER A 111 23.24 -10.57 -7.48
C SER A 111 23.05 -12.08 -7.30
N SER A 112 23.53 -12.67 -6.20
CA SER A 112 23.31 -14.08 -5.89
C SER A 112 21.82 -14.37 -5.73
N PRO A 113 21.32 -15.55 -6.16
CA PRO A 113 19.89 -15.88 -6.16
C PRO A 113 19.20 -15.69 -4.82
N GLU A 114 19.92 -15.91 -3.72
CA GLU A 114 19.45 -15.74 -2.34
C GLU A 114 19.11 -14.28 -1.96
N PHE A 115 19.61 -13.29 -2.70
CA PHE A 115 19.35 -11.86 -2.46
C PHE A 115 18.58 -11.17 -3.59
N ILE A 116 18.17 -11.92 -4.62
CA ILE A 116 17.35 -11.37 -5.69
C ILE A 116 15.93 -11.17 -5.15
N SER A 117 15.38 -9.98 -5.37
CA SER A 117 13.97 -9.73 -5.09
C SER A 117 13.11 -10.60 -5.99
N ILE A 118 12.26 -11.43 -5.38
CA ILE A 118 11.28 -12.23 -6.11
C ILE A 118 10.07 -11.34 -6.39
N PRO A 119 9.73 -11.06 -7.66
CA PRO A 119 8.56 -10.26 -7.98
C PRO A 119 7.30 -10.91 -7.40
N ALA A 120 6.43 -10.09 -6.79
CA ALA A 120 5.14 -10.57 -6.32
C ALA A 120 4.32 -11.10 -7.49
N LYS A 121 3.68 -12.27 -7.29
CA LYS A 121 2.74 -12.83 -8.26
C LYS A 121 1.37 -12.18 -8.03
N ILE A 122 0.95 -11.31 -8.96
CA ILE A 122 -0.37 -10.66 -8.91
C ILE A 122 -1.36 -11.52 -9.69
N SER A 123 -2.48 -11.89 -9.05
CA SER A 123 -3.56 -12.65 -9.70
C SER A 123 -4.25 -11.85 -10.82
N ALA A 124 -5.06 -12.53 -11.63
CA ALA A 124 -5.84 -11.87 -12.68
C ALA A 124 -6.85 -10.87 -12.08
N GLU A 125 -7.49 -11.26 -10.98
CA GLU A 125 -8.42 -10.44 -10.21
C GLU A 125 -7.70 -9.22 -9.61
N GLY A 126 -6.51 -9.42 -9.07
CA GLY A 126 -5.66 -8.35 -8.54
C GLY A 126 -5.29 -7.33 -9.61
N ARG A 127 -4.90 -7.78 -10.81
CA ARG A 127 -4.63 -6.88 -11.94
C ARG A 127 -5.87 -6.10 -12.36
N LYS A 128 -7.01 -6.78 -12.48
CA LYS A 128 -8.29 -6.12 -12.82
C LYS A 128 -8.69 -5.07 -11.78
N ALA A 129 -8.44 -5.34 -10.49
CA ALA A 129 -8.70 -4.40 -9.41
C ALA A 129 -7.79 -3.16 -9.45
N GLN A 130 -6.56 -3.29 -9.94
CA GLN A 130 -5.59 -2.18 -10.08
C GLN A 130 -5.84 -1.31 -11.31
N GLU A 131 -6.49 -1.84 -12.34
CA GLU A 131 -6.69 -1.16 -13.64
C GLU A 131 -7.24 0.27 -13.52
N PRO A 132 -8.28 0.57 -12.70
CA PRO A 132 -8.79 1.94 -12.58
C PRO A 132 -7.77 2.95 -12.04
N VAL A 133 -6.92 2.52 -11.10
CA VAL A 133 -5.87 3.36 -10.51
C VAL A 133 -4.76 3.60 -11.54
N ILE A 134 -4.35 2.55 -12.26
CA ILE A 134 -3.31 2.64 -13.30
C ILE A 134 -3.78 3.54 -14.44
N GLN A 135 -5.02 3.37 -14.91
CA GLN A 135 -5.58 4.16 -16.00
C GLN A 135 -5.72 5.64 -15.61
N ALA A 136 -6.19 5.94 -14.39
CA ALA A 136 -6.22 7.32 -13.90
C ALA A 136 -4.81 7.93 -13.79
N GLY A 137 -3.83 7.16 -13.31
CA GLY A 137 -2.43 7.60 -13.24
C GLY A 137 -1.82 7.91 -14.61
N ARG A 138 -2.10 7.08 -15.62
CA ARG A 138 -1.71 7.35 -17.02
C ARG A 138 -2.33 8.64 -17.54
N GLY A 139 -3.63 8.84 -17.31
CA GLY A 139 -4.30 10.08 -17.70
C GLY A 139 -3.69 11.34 -17.08
N VAL A 140 -3.25 11.27 -15.83
CA VAL A 140 -2.50 12.37 -15.19
C VAL A 140 -1.18 12.63 -15.91
N ILE A 141 -0.39 11.59 -16.19
CA ILE A 141 0.90 11.72 -16.87
C ILE A 141 0.71 12.32 -18.27
N ASP A 142 -0.22 11.78 -19.06
CA ASP A 142 -0.50 12.24 -20.42
C ASP A 142 -0.92 13.71 -20.42
N GLY A 143 -1.81 14.11 -19.49
CA GLY A 143 -2.21 15.50 -19.35
C GLY A 143 -1.05 16.43 -18.95
N VAL A 144 -0.17 15.98 -18.05
CA VAL A 144 1.01 16.76 -17.64
C VAL A 144 2.00 16.92 -18.81
N VAL A 145 2.18 15.88 -19.64
CA VAL A 145 3.02 15.97 -20.84
C VAL A 145 2.51 17.05 -21.80
N GLU A 146 1.21 17.08 -22.08
CA GLU A 146 0.62 18.12 -22.93
C GLU A 146 0.72 19.52 -22.30
N MET A 147 0.53 19.62 -20.98
CA MET A 147 0.69 20.88 -20.26
C MET A 147 2.14 21.41 -20.33
N VAL A 148 3.14 20.52 -20.23
CA VAL A 148 4.57 20.88 -20.37
C VAL A 148 4.89 21.32 -21.80
N LYS A 149 4.31 20.67 -22.82
CA LYS A 149 4.46 21.11 -24.22
C LYS A 149 3.87 22.51 -24.43
N ALA A 150 2.68 22.77 -23.91
CA ALA A 150 2.05 24.09 -23.97
C ALA A 150 2.88 25.15 -23.24
N ALA A 151 3.41 24.83 -22.05
CA ALA A 151 4.29 25.71 -21.29
C ALA A 151 5.61 26.01 -22.04
N LYS A 152 6.18 25.03 -22.73
CA LYS A 152 7.36 25.24 -23.59
C LYS A 152 7.05 26.21 -24.74
N SER A 153 5.92 26.03 -25.42
CA SER A 153 5.48 26.96 -26.47
C SER A 153 5.28 28.37 -25.91
N LEU A 154 4.72 28.48 -24.70
CA LEU A 154 4.52 29.75 -24.02
C LEU A 154 5.84 30.45 -23.67
N ALA A 155 6.84 29.69 -23.20
CA ALA A 155 8.16 30.24 -22.91
C ALA A 155 8.87 30.82 -24.15
N LEU A 156 8.55 30.30 -25.34
CA LEU A 156 9.06 30.82 -26.62
C LEU A 156 8.20 31.96 -27.18
N SER A 157 6.95 32.13 -26.71
CA SER A 157 5.98 33.08 -27.25
C SER A 157 5.02 33.57 -26.15
N PRO A 158 5.50 34.37 -25.18
CA PRO A 158 4.73 34.71 -23.98
C PRO A 158 3.53 35.63 -24.24
N ASP A 159 3.58 36.42 -25.31
CA ASP A 159 2.55 37.40 -25.66
C ASP A 159 1.44 36.82 -26.55
N ASN A 160 1.39 35.50 -26.77
CA ASN A 160 0.46 34.84 -27.68
C ASN A 160 -0.78 34.28 -26.93
N PRO A 161 -1.96 34.94 -27.00
CA PRO A 161 -3.13 34.53 -26.21
C PRO A 161 -3.65 33.10 -26.52
N PRO A 162 -3.68 32.63 -27.77
CA PRO A 162 -3.95 31.23 -28.08
C PRO A 162 -3.12 30.20 -27.30
N VAL A 163 -1.83 30.48 -27.04
CA VAL A 163 -0.94 29.55 -26.32
C VAL A 163 -1.29 29.52 -24.83
N TRP A 164 -1.67 30.66 -24.25
CA TRP A 164 -2.24 30.72 -22.89
C TRP A 164 -3.54 29.92 -22.79
N GLN A 165 -4.41 30.03 -23.80
CA GLN A 165 -5.66 29.26 -23.83
C GLN A 165 -5.37 27.75 -23.89
N GLN A 166 -4.41 27.32 -24.71
CA GLN A 166 -3.99 25.91 -24.77
C GLN A 166 -3.49 25.40 -23.41
N LEU A 167 -2.65 26.18 -22.71
CA LEU A 167 -2.18 25.81 -21.38
C LEU A 167 -3.34 25.62 -20.38
N SER A 168 -4.30 26.55 -20.39
CA SER A 168 -5.50 26.45 -19.54
C SER A 168 -6.40 25.28 -19.94
N MET A 169 -6.49 24.96 -21.23
CA MET A 169 -7.25 23.81 -21.72
C MET A 169 -6.63 22.48 -21.26
N HIS A 170 -5.30 22.39 -21.16
CA HIS A 170 -4.63 21.19 -20.68
C HIS A 170 -4.59 21.08 -19.15
N SER A 171 -4.65 22.18 -18.40
CA SER A 171 -4.62 22.15 -16.93
C SER A 171 -5.90 21.59 -16.29
N THR A 172 -7.07 21.80 -16.93
CA THR A 172 -8.36 21.33 -16.39
C THR A 172 -8.48 19.79 -16.41
N PRO A 173 -8.22 19.09 -17.53
CA PRO A 173 -8.22 17.63 -17.57
C PRO A 173 -7.19 16.99 -16.64
N VAL A 174 -6.04 17.64 -16.42
CA VAL A 174 -5.04 17.17 -15.43
C VAL A 174 -5.65 17.19 -14.04
N SER A 175 -6.30 18.29 -13.66
CA SER A 175 -6.93 18.43 -12.34
C SER A 175 -8.05 17.40 -12.14
N GLU A 176 -8.86 17.13 -13.17
CA GLU A 176 -9.88 16.09 -13.13
C GLU A 176 -9.28 14.68 -13.03
N SER A 177 -8.21 14.41 -13.77
CA SER A 177 -7.51 13.12 -13.71
C SER A 177 -6.88 12.88 -12.34
N VAL A 178 -6.35 13.92 -11.70
CA VAL A 178 -5.84 13.85 -10.32
C VAL A 178 -6.97 13.54 -9.34
N LYS A 179 -8.13 14.22 -9.45
CA LYS A 179 -9.30 13.91 -8.61
C LYS A 179 -9.74 12.47 -8.78
N ARG A 180 -9.89 12.02 -10.03
CA ARG A 180 -10.25 10.63 -10.36
C ARG A 180 -9.24 9.62 -9.81
N LEU A 181 -7.95 9.94 -9.86
CA LEU A 181 -6.90 9.10 -9.29
C LEU A 181 -7.05 9.00 -7.76
N VAL A 182 -7.28 10.11 -7.07
CA VAL A 182 -7.52 10.13 -5.62
C VAL A 182 -8.76 9.31 -5.25
N ASP A 183 -9.87 9.50 -5.97
CA ASP A 183 -11.09 8.74 -5.76
C ASP A 183 -10.87 7.23 -5.99
N ASN A 184 -10.21 6.85 -7.09
CA ASN A 184 -9.90 5.45 -7.37
C ASN A 184 -8.98 4.82 -6.32
N ILE A 185 -7.98 5.55 -5.80
CA ILE A 185 -7.12 5.06 -4.72
C ILE A 185 -7.93 4.85 -3.44
N ARG A 186 -8.82 5.79 -3.09
CA ARG A 186 -9.69 5.68 -1.93
C ARG A 186 -10.64 4.49 -2.07
N ASP A 187 -11.34 4.38 -3.19
CA ASP A 187 -12.39 3.38 -3.40
C ASP A 187 -11.82 1.96 -3.62
N LYS A 188 -10.55 1.86 -4.04
CA LYS A 188 -9.81 0.59 -4.18
C LYS A 188 -8.83 0.33 -3.04
N ALA A 189 -8.91 1.10 -1.95
CA ALA A 189 -8.12 0.84 -0.76
C ALA A 189 -8.44 -0.55 -0.17
N PRO A 190 -7.46 -1.21 0.48
CA PRO A 190 -7.69 -2.47 1.18
C PRO A 190 -8.89 -2.39 2.14
N GLY A 191 -9.76 -3.41 2.12
CA GLY A 191 -10.95 -3.47 2.96
C GLY A 191 -12.22 -2.85 2.37
N GLN A 192 -12.12 -1.89 1.42
CA GLN A 192 -13.31 -1.20 0.87
C GLN A 192 -14.29 -2.15 0.18
N ALA A 193 -13.78 -3.05 -0.66
CA ALA A 193 -14.59 -4.03 -1.38
C ALA A 193 -15.30 -5.00 -0.41
N GLN A 194 -14.60 -5.41 0.65
CA GLN A 194 -15.15 -6.28 1.68
C GLN A 194 -16.23 -5.56 2.50
N CYS A 195 -16.02 -4.30 2.88
CA CYS A 195 -17.05 -3.50 3.54
C CYS A 195 -18.30 -3.39 2.67
N GLU A 196 -18.17 -3.13 1.36
CA GLU A 196 -19.31 -3.08 0.44
C GLU A 196 -20.06 -4.41 0.36
N GLN A 197 -19.33 -5.53 0.29
CA GLN A 197 -19.92 -6.87 0.28
C GLN A 197 -20.70 -7.18 1.58
N VAL A 198 -20.14 -6.80 2.73
CA VAL A 198 -20.79 -6.97 4.03
C VAL A 198 -22.04 -6.09 4.11
N LEU A 199 -21.98 -4.83 3.69
CA LEU A 199 -23.14 -3.93 3.63
C LEU A 199 -24.26 -4.50 2.75
N HIS A 200 -23.92 -5.07 1.60
CA HIS A 200 -24.91 -5.73 0.74
C HIS A 200 -25.58 -6.93 1.46
N THR A 201 -24.80 -7.72 2.18
CA THR A 201 -25.29 -8.88 2.95
C THR A 201 -26.20 -8.44 4.09
N LEU A 202 -25.81 -7.42 4.86
CA LEU A 202 -26.63 -6.84 5.92
C LEU A 202 -27.94 -6.26 5.38
N GLY A 203 -27.89 -5.58 4.23
CA GLY A 203 -29.09 -5.09 3.55
C GLY A 203 -30.05 -6.22 3.12
N THR A 204 -29.53 -7.38 2.75
CA THR A 204 -30.37 -8.57 2.51
C THR A 204 -31.00 -9.08 3.81
N CYS A 205 -30.25 -9.15 4.91
CA CYS A 205 -30.79 -9.51 6.22
C CYS A 205 -31.90 -8.56 6.69
N THR A 206 -31.76 -7.24 6.48
CA THR A 206 -32.83 -6.28 6.79
C THR A 206 -34.11 -6.60 6.02
N ARG A 207 -34.01 -6.88 4.71
CA ARG A 207 -35.17 -7.24 3.88
C ARG A 207 -35.83 -8.56 4.32
N GLU A 208 -35.04 -9.53 4.77
CA GLU A 208 -35.57 -10.79 5.31
C GLU A 208 -36.38 -10.55 6.60
N LEU A 209 -35.88 -9.70 7.50
CA LEU A 209 -36.59 -9.29 8.70
C LEU A 209 -37.86 -8.49 8.38
N ASP A 210 -37.83 -7.60 7.39
CA ASP A 210 -39.01 -6.86 6.91
C ASP A 210 -40.09 -7.80 6.36
N SER A 211 -39.68 -8.77 5.54
CA SER A 211 -40.58 -9.79 5.01
C SER A 211 -41.21 -10.63 6.12
N CYS A 212 -40.41 -11.01 7.12
CA CYS A 212 -40.89 -11.74 8.30
C CYS A 212 -41.92 -10.90 9.10
N ALA A 213 -41.62 -9.62 9.35
CA ALA A 213 -42.54 -8.70 10.06
C ALA A 213 -43.87 -8.53 9.32
N LEU A 214 -43.83 -8.40 7.99
CA LEU A 214 -45.04 -8.31 7.18
C LEU A 214 -45.87 -9.59 7.26
N ALA A 215 -45.23 -10.76 7.20
CA ALA A 215 -45.91 -12.05 7.29
C ALA A 215 -46.60 -12.26 8.66
N VAL A 216 -45.94 -11.85 9.77
CA VAL A 216 -46.53 -11.87 11.12
C VAL A 216 -47.83 -11.07 11.17
N ASN A 217 -47.86 -9.89 10.54
CA ASN A 217 -49.03 -9.01 10.57
C ASN A 217 -50.16 -9.44 9.62
N ALA A 218 -49.84 -10.15 8.53
CA ALA A 218 -50.81 -10.48 7.48
C ALA A 218 -51.49 -11.84 7.68
N GLN A 219 -50.70 -12.92 7.73
CA GLN A 219 -51.20 -14.30 7.63
C GLN A 219 -50.67 -15.21 8.74
N GLY A 220 -49.76 -14.70 9.57
CA GLY A 220 -48.97 -15.51 10.50
C GLY A 220 -47.82 -16.23 9.78
N LEU A 221 -46.90 -16.77 10.57
CA LEU A 221 -45.72 -17.48 10.05
C LEU A 221 -45.98 -18.99 10.00
N SER A 222 -45.56 -19.63 8.91
CA SER A 222 -45.49 -21.10 8.85
C SER A 222 -44.35 -21.60 9.73
N GLN A 223 -44.66 -22.52 10.63
CA GLN A 223 -43.68 -23.08 11.55
C GLN A 223 -42.57 -23.82 10.77
N ARG A 224 -41.32 -23.43 11.01
CA ARG A 224 -40.14 -24.12 10.47
C ARG A 224 -39.93 -25.46 11.19
N ARG A 225 -39.45 -26.47 10.45
CA ARG A 225 -39.29 -27.85 10.96
C ARG A 225 -37.84 -28.34 10.96
N ASP A 226 -36.93 -27.53 10.43
CA ASP A 226 -35.49 -27.82 10.38
C ASP A 226 -34.79 -27.64 11.73
N ASN A 227 -35.43 -26.97 12.70
CA ASN A 227 -34.96 -26.85 14.07
C ASN A 227 -36.14 -26.63 15.04
N ASN A 228 -35.87 -26.61 16.35
CA ASN A 228 -36.83 -26.25 17.38
C ASN A 228 -36.56 -24.85 17.95
N LEU A 229 -37.49 -24.33 18.76
CA LEU A 229 -37.36 -22.99 19.36
C LEU A 229 -36.06 -22.84 20.15
N HIS A 230 -35.68 -23.84 20.95
CA HIS A 230 -34.45 -23.79 21.75
C HIS A 230 -33.20 -23.74 20.87
N GLY A 231 -33.15 -24.52 19.79
CA GLY A 231 -32.04 -24.53 18.84
C GLY A 231 -31.93 -23.21 18.06
N PHE A 232 -33.05 -22.64 17.62
CA PHE A 232 -33.06 -21.34 16.96
C PHE A 232 -32.66 -20.21 17.91
N SER A 233 -33.20 -20.19 19.14
CA SER A 233 -32.81 -19.21 20.15
C SER A 233 -31.33 -19.35 20.53
N GLY A 234 -30.82 -20.57 20.68
CA GLY A 234 -29.41 -20.83 20.94
C GLY A 234 -28.51 -20.34 19.80
N GLN A 235 -28.90 -20.55 18.54
CA GLN A 235 -28.20 -20.04 17.37
C GLN A 235 -28.14 -18.50 17.39
N THR A 236 -29.27 -17.82 17.63
CA THR A 236 -29.31 -16.36 17.72
C THR A 236 -28.42 -15.83 18.84
N LEU A 237 -28.50 -16.43 20.04
CA LEU A 237 -27.72 -16.00 21.20
C LEU A 237 -26.22 -16.21 21.00
N ASN A 238 -25.81 -17.38 20.49
CA ASN A 238 -24.40 -17.68 20.26
C ASN A 238 -23.80 -16.74 19.21
N SER A 239 -24.52 -16.51 18.10
CA SER A 239 -24.07 -15.56 17.08
C SER A 239 -23.99 -14.13 17.60
N ALA A 240 -24.95 -13.70 18.42
CA ALA A 240 -24.93 -12.37 19.02
C ALA A 240 -23.74 -12.21 20.00
N ALA A 241 -23.45 -13.24 20.81
CA ALA A 241 -22.32 -13.23 21.73
C ALA A 241 -20.97 -13.15 20.99
N GLU A 242 -20.77 -13.99 19.97
CA GLU A 242 -19.56 -13.96 19.16
C GLU A 242 -19.37 -12.64 18.40
N LEU A 243 -20.47 -12.00 17.99
CA LEU A 243 -20.41 -10.69 17.32
C LEU A 243 -19.82 -9.61 18.24
N VAL A 244 -20.14 -9.63 19.54
CA VAL A 244 -19.59 -8.67 20.53
C VAL A 244 -18.07 -8.76 20.59
N ASP A 245 -17.51 -9.97 20.58
CA ASP A 245 -16.06 -10.19 20.62
C ASP A 245 -15.34 -9.72 19.34
N LYS A 246 -16.06 -9.47 18.25
CA LYS A 246 -15.48 -8.95 16.99
C LYS A 246 -15.52 -7.43 16.88
N LEU A 247 -16.24 -6.73 17.75
CA LEU A 247 -16.34 -5.27 17.70
C LEU A 247 -14.98 -4.59 17.88
N GLU A 248 -14.21 -4.98 18.89
CA GLU A 248 -12.91 -4.38 19.18
C GLU A 248 -11.88 -4.56 18.05
N PRO A 249 -11.69 -5.77 17.48
CA PRO A 249 -10.85 -5.94 16.29
C PRO A 249 -11.22 -5.01 15.12
N ILE A 250 -12.51 -4.77 14.89
CA ILE A 250 -12.99 -3.89 13.81
C ILE A 250 -12.65 -2.44 14.12
N ARG A 251 -12.81 -2.00 15.37
CA ARG A 251 -12.42 -0.67 15.82
C ARG A 251 -10.93 -0.41 15.57
N VAL A 252 -10.07 -1.35 15.99
CA VAL A 252 -8.61 -1.23 15.83
C VAL A 252 -8.23 -1.22 14.35
N ALA A 253 -8.76 -2.15 13.56
CA ALA A 253 -8.47 -2.24 12.13
C ALA A 253 -8.97 -1.00 11.37
N GLY A 254 -10.17 -0.52 11.67
CA GLY A 254 -10.77 0.66 11.06
C GLY A 254 -10.00 1.95 11.33
N LYS A 255 -9.29 2.05 12.45
CA LYS A 255 -8.44 3.21 12.77
C LYS A 255 -7.03 3.12 12.20
N ASN A 256 -6.43 1.93 12.21
CA ASN A 256 -4.98 1.81 12.08
C ASN A 256 -4.48 0.78 11.07
N ASN A 257 -5.33 -0.10 10.52
CA ASN A 257 -4.88 -1.21 9.70
C ASN A 257 -5.84 -1.53 8.54
N ALA A 258 -5.64 -0.86 7.41
CA ALA A 258 -6.43 -1.07 6.20
C ALA A 258 -6.36 -2.51 5.67
N GLU A 259 -5.20 -3.18 5.81
CA GLU A 259 -5.02 -4.55 5.30
C GLU A 259 -5.84 -5.58 6.10
N GLN A 260 -6.03 -5.36 7.40
CA GLN A 260 -6.83 -6.23 8.25
C GLN A 260 -8.31 -5.87 8.28
N LEU A 261 -8.67 -4.64 7.89
CA LEU A 261 -10.05 -4.13 7.93
C LEU A 261 -11.03 -5.07 7.22
N GLY A 262 -10.70 -5.49 6.00
CA GLY A 262 -11.58 -6.34 5.20
C GLY A 262 -11.87 -7.70 5.84
N HIS A 263 -10.88 -8.28 6.53
CA HIS A 263 -11.06 -9.54 7.27
C HIS A 263 -11.90 -9.31 8.53
N ALA A 264 -11.58 -8.29 9.32
CA ALA A 264 -12.29 -7.97 10.55
C ALA A 264 -13.79 -7.69 10.29
N VAL A 265 -14.10 -6.88 9.27
CA VAL A 265 -15.47 -6.57 8.88
C VAL A 265 -16.20 -7.78 8.29
N GLY A 266 -15.49 -8.67 7.59
CA GLY A 266 -16.06 -9.91 7.05
C GLY A 266 -16.66 -10.83 8.12
N GLU A 267 -16.11 -10.80 9.35
CA GLU A 267 -16.65 -11.57 10.47
C GLU A 267 -18.06 -11.12 10.88
N ILE A 268 -18.44 -9.86 10.66
CA ILE A 268 -19.82 -9.39 10.94
C ILE A 268 -20.84 -10.24 10.17
N SER A 269 -20.66 -10.41 8.86
CA SER A 269 -21.58 -11.23 8.05
C SER A 269 -21.62 -12.68 8.51
N ARG A 270 -20.50 -13.23 9.01
CA ARG A 270 -20.40 -14.60 9.50
C ARG A 270 -21.33 -14.86 10.68
N TYR A 271 -21.55 -13.87 11.55
CA TYR A 271 -22.39 -14.01 12.74
C TYR A 271 -23.80 -13.42 12.55
N VAL A 272 -23.94 -12.30 11.83
CA VAL A 272 -25.26 -11.68 11.61
C VAL A 272 -26.19 -12.56 10.78
N VAL A 273 -25.69 -13.24 9.74
CA VAL A 273 -26.54 -14.10 8.90
C VAL A 273 -27.17 -15.25 9.70
N PRO A 274 -26.40 -16.06 10.46
CA PRO A 274 -26.99 -17.07 11.34
C PRO A 274 -27.87 -16.48 12.45
N MET A 275 -27.54 -15.30 12.99
CA MET A 275 -28.36 -14.63 14.02
C MET A 275 -29.76 -14.31 13.50
N VAL A 276 -29.84 -13.71 12.30
CA VAL A 276 -31.09 -13.34 11.62
C VAL A 276 -31.88 -14.59 11.24
N ASN A 277 -31.23 -15.61 10.70
CA ASN A 277 -31.89 -16.87 10.37
C ASN A 277 -32.47 -17.55 11.62
N GLY A 278 -31.70 -17.57 12.72
CA GLY A 278 -32.15 -18.07 14.02
C GLY A 278 -33.32 -17.28 14.57
N ALA A 279 -33.30 -15.95 14.47
CA ALA A 279 -34.38 -15.09 14.98
C ALA A 279 -35.68 -15.31 14.19
N ILE A 280 -35.60 -15.35 12.86
CA ILE A 280 -36.74 -15.67 11.99
C ILE A 280 -37.26 -17.07 12.30
N GLY A 281 -36.36 -18.05 12.46
CA GLY A 281 -36.69 -19.41 12.86
C GLY A 281 -37.47 -19.45 14.17
N ALA A 282 -36.93 -18.85 15.23
CA ALA A 282 -37.57 -18.75 16.54
C ALA A 282 -38.94 -18.05 16.47
N CYS A 283 -39.07 -16.97 15.69
CA CYS A 283 -40.34 -16.28 15.46
C CYS A 283 -41.43 -17.23 14.96
N THR A 284 -41.12 -18.21 14.11
CA THR A 284 -42.11 -19.17 13.59
C THR A 284 -42.68 -20.12 14.66
N HIS A 285 -42.03 -20.23 15.83
CA HIS A 285 -42.48 -21.06 16.96
C HIS A 285 -43.15 -20.24 18.08
N ILE A 286 -43.08 -18.91 18.04
CA ILE A 286 -43.70 -18.04 19.04
C ILE A 286 -45.17 -17.83 18.66
N VAL A 287 -46.08 -18.02 19.62
CA VAL A 287 -47.53 -17.91 19.40
C VAL A 287 -48.00 -16.45 19.45
N HIS A 288 -47.39 -15.62 20.31
CA HIS A 288 -47.83 -14.25 20.53
C HIS A 288 -47.19 -13.28 19.52
N SER A 289 -48.01 -12.64 18.69
CA SER A 289 -47.58 -11.69 17.66
C SER A 289 -46.77 -10.51 18.21
N GLN A 290 -47.11 -10.02 19.42
CA GLN A 290 -46.33 -8.98 20.08
C GLN A 290 -44.89 -9.44 20.40
N GLN A 291 -44.71 -10.69 20.85
CA GLN A 291 -43.39 -11.25 21.12
C GLN A 291 -42.62 -11.53 19.83
N GLN A 292 -43.30 -12.01 18.77
CA GLN A 292 -42.71 -12.16 17.43
C GLN A 292 -42.16 -10.83 16.92
N MET A 293 -42.98 -9.77 16.96
CA MET A 293 -42.57 -8.44 16.52
C MET A 293 -41.46 -7.84 17.38
N SER A 294 -41.47 -8.10 18.70
CA SER A 294 -40.40 -7.66 19.60
C SER A 294 -39.05 -8.30 19.21
N LEU A 295 -39.02 -9.61 18.97
CA LEU A 295 -37.81 -10.32 18.55
C LEU A 295 -37.30 -9.82 17.18
N ILE A 296 -38.20 -9.63 16.22
CA ILE A 296 -37.84 -9.10 14.89
C ILE A 296 -37.25 -7.70 15.00
N ASN A 297 -37.90 -6.80 15.76
CA ASN A 297 -37.44 -5.43 15.92
C ASN A 297 -36.09 -5.35 16.63
N GLN A 298 -35.88 -6.15 17.69
CA GLN A 298 -34.58 -6.20 18.37
C GLN A 298 -33.48 -6.73 17.44
N THR A 299 -33.76 -7.78 16.68
CA THR A 299 -32.80 -8.32 15.70
C THR A 299 -32.50 -7.29 14.61
N ARG A 300 -33.53 -6.55 14.14
CA ARG A 300 -33.36 -5.46 13.17
C ARG A 300 -32.45 -4.36 13.72
N SER A 301 -32.65 -3.92 14.97
CA SER A 301 -31.79 -2.91 15.59
C SER A 301 -30.32 -3.34 15.61
N VAL A 302 -30.01 -4.62 15.89
CA VAL A 302 -28.63 -5.11 15.82
C VAL A 302 -28.08 -5.07 14.40
N VAL A 303 -28.86 -5.45 13.38
CA VAL A 303 -28.46 -5.38 11.97
C VAL A 303 -28.20 -3.93 11.54
N GLU A 304 -29.06 -2.99 11.95
CA GLU A 304 -28.91 -1.56 11.67
C GLU A 304 -27.64 -0.99 12.34
N SER A 305 -27.38 -1.31 13.61
CA SER A 305 -26.13 -0.95 14.28
C SER A 305 -24.91 -1.53 13.56
N ALA A 306 -24.97 -2.79 13.11
CA ALA A 306 -23.90 -3.41 12.34
C ALA A 306 -23.67 -2.69 10.99
N ILE A 307 -24.72 -2.21 10.32
CA ILE A 307 -24.60 -1.40 9.10
C ILE A 307 -23.87 -0.09 9.40
N THR A 308 -24.26 0.62 10.45
CA THR A 308 -23.62 1.88 10.87
C THR A 308 -22.15 1.67 11.24
N LEU A 309 -21.83 0.57 11.93
CA LEU A 309 -20.46 0.19 12.25
C LEU A 309 -19.62 -0.03 11.00
N VAL A 310 -20.13 -0.83 10.05
CA VAL A 310 -19.41 -1.11 8.79
C VAL A 310 -19.24 0.14 7.95
N GLN A 311 -20.24 1.02 7.88
CA GLN A 311 -20.12 2.32 7.21
C GLN A 311 -19.05 3.19 7.86
N SER A 312 -19.04 3.29 9.20
CA SER A 312 -18.04 4.09 9.93
C SER A 312 -16.62 3.53 9.79
N ALA A 313 -16.50 2.19 9.76
CA ALA A 313 -15.22 1.51 9.51
C ALA A 313 -14.75 1.71 8.06
N LYS A 314 -15.68 1.69 7.09
CA LYS A 314 -15.43 1.99 5.67
C LYS A 314 -14.96 3.43 5.48
N ASP A 315 -15.57 4.40 6.15
CA ASP A 315 -15.19 5.82 6.09
C ASP A 315 -13.79 6.06 6.70
N SER A 316 -13.48 5.35 7.79
CA SER A 316 -12.16 5.42 8.44
C SER A 316 -11.06 4.69 7.66
N ALA A 317 -11.43 3.64 6.91
CA ALA A 317 -10.60 2.90 5.95
C ALA A 317 -9.24 2.41 6.49
N GLY A 318 -9.10 2.22 7.81
CA GLY A 318 -7.82 1.87 8.44
C GLY A 318 -6.75 2.96 8.34
N ASN A 319 -7.16 4.21 8.14
CA ASN A 319 -6.27 5.35 7.99
C ASN A 319 -6.04 6.04 9.36
N PRO A 320 -4.81 6.01 9.91
CA PRO A 320 -4.49 6.67 11.19
C PRO A 320 -4.69 8.19 11.16
N ARG A 321 -4.72 8.79 9.97
CA ARG A 321 -4.91 10.24 9.77
C ARG A 321 -6.38 10.64 9.62
N ALA A 322 -7.30 9.70 9.53
CA ALA A 322 -8.74 9.98 9.41
C ALA A 322 -9.38 10.31 10.77
N THR A 323 -8.76 11.20 11.54
CA THR A 323 -9.18 11.56 12.92
C THR A 323 -10.60 12.11 13.00
N HIS A 324 -11.14 12.65 11.90
CA HIS A 324 -12.52 13.11 11.81
C HIS A 324 -13.55 11.98 11.72
N ALA A 325 -13.16 10.78 11.26
CA ALA A 325 -14.04 9.62 11.11
C ALA A 325 -13.97 8.68 12.32
N HIS A 326 -12.85 8.70 13.06
CA HIS A 326 -12.61 7.85 14.22
C HIS A 326 -13.68 7.95 15.33
N PRO A 327 -14.21 9.13 15.70
CA PRO A 327 -15.25 9.22 16.73
C PRO A 327 -16.54 8.50 16.35
N ARG A 328 -16.94 8.57 15.07
CA ARG A 328 -18.14 7.86 14.59
C ARG A 328 -17.96 6.34 14.66
N LEU A 329 -16.75 5.87 14.38
CA LEU A 329 -16.41 4.46 14.54
C LEU A 329 -16.43 4.03 16.01
N ASP A 330 -16.00 4.89 16.94
CA ASP A 330 -16.08 4.60 18.37
C ASP A 330 -17.52 4.60 18.89
N GLU A 331 -18.36 5.51 18.42
CA GLU A 331 -19.79 5.59 18.78
C GLU A 331 -20.61 4.42 18.23
N ALA A 332 -20.17 3.80 17.14
CA ALA A 332 -20.85 2.67 16.51
C ALA A 332 -20.54 1.30 17.15
N ILE A 333 -19.62 1.26 18.12
CA ILE A 333 -19.22 0.06 18.89
C ILE A 333 -20.00 0.02 20.20
#